data_AF-A0A3B8QMR6-F1
#
_entry.id   AF-A0A3B8QMR6-F1
#
_cell.length_a   1.000
_cell.length_b   1.000
_cell.length_c   1.000
_cell.angle_alpha   90.00
_cell.angle_beta   90.00
_cell.angle_gamma   90.00
#
_symmetry.space_group_name_H-M   'P 1'
#
loop_
_entity.id
_entity.type
_entity.pdbx_description
1 polymer ?
#
loop_
_entity_poly.entity_id
_entity_poly.type
_entity_poly.pdbx_seq_one_letter_code
_entity_poly.pdbx_strand_id
1 'polypeptide(L)'
;MSEAAHRHDDWSRALFTQLKDAGVRLFSFIPDAGNARISEMAYDDNETRCVLLTTEEEGIALAAGADLVGEKSVVMMQSSGVGNCPN
;
A
#
# COMPACT_ATOMS: atom_id res chain seq x y z
N MET A 1 -31.52 -1.79 -1.85
CA MET A 1 -30.73 -1.46 -3.06
C MET A 1 -29.33 -2.00 -2.80
N SER A 2 -28.99 -3.14 -3.39
CA SER A 2 -27.68 -3.76 -3.22
C SER A 2 -26.65 -2.89 -3.93
N GLU A 3 -25.85 -2.17 -3.16
CA GLU A 3 -24.66 -1.52 -3.67
C GLU A 3 -23.79 -2.63 -4.27
N ALA A 4 -23.56 -2.59 -5.58
CA ALA A 4 -22.72 -3.57 -6.24
C ALA A 4 -21.33 -3.43 -5.61
N ALA A 5 -20.88 -4.45 -4.87
CA ALA A 5 -19.52 -4.52 -4.37
C ALA A 5 -18.58 -4.16 -5.53
N HIS A 6 -17.85 -3.05 -5.38
CA HIS A 6 -16.96 -2.58 -6.43
C HIS A 6 -16.04 -3.75 -6.76
N ARG A 7 -15.96 -4.18 -8.02
CA ARG A 7 -15.22 -5.38 -8.44
C ARG A 7 -13.74 -5.36 -7.99
N HIS A 8 -13.23 -4.21 -7.59
CA HIS A 8 -11.91 -4.03 -7.01
C HIS A 8 -11.84 -4.31 -5.50
N ASP A 9 -12.93 -4.27 -4.70
CA ASP A 9 -12.89 -4.53 -3.25
C ASP A 9 -12.44 -5.96 -2.94
N ASP A 10 -13.03 -6.96 -3.60
CA ASP A 10 -12.66 -8.37 -3.41
C ASP A 10 -11.18 -8.60 -3.76
N TRP A 11 -10.72 -8.00 -4.85
CA TRP A 11 -9.33 -8.10 -5.29
C TRP A 11 -8.37 -7.39 -4.33
N SER A 12 -8.67 -6.14 -3.94
CA SER A 12 -7.86 -5.38 -3.00
C SER A 12 -7.79 -6.08 -1.64
N ARG A 13 -8.90 -6.66 -1.18
CA ARG A 13 -8.95 -7.42 0.07
C ARG A 13 -8.09 -8.67 -0.03
N ALA A 14 -8.22 -9.45 -1.11
CA ALA A 14 -7.40 -10.63 -1.33
C ALA A 14 -5.90 -10.27 -1.37
N LEU A 15 -5.53 -9.21 -2.09
CA LEU A 15 -4.14 -8.75 -2.16
C LEU A 15 -3.63 -8.28 -0.79
N PHE A 16 -4.41 -7.49 -0.05
CA PHE A 16 -4.03 -7.03 1.29
C PHE A 16 -3.83 -8.20 2.26
N THR A 17 -4.74 -9.18 2.26
CA THR A 17 -4.59 -10.41 3.05
C THR A 17 -3.33 -11.17 2.66
N GLN A 18 -3.05 -11.35 1.36
CA GLN A 18 -1.84 -12.03 0.90
C GLN A 18 -0.55 -11.30 1.33
N LEU A 19 -0.53 -9.96 1.27
CA LEU A 19 0.60 -9.17 1.74
C LEU A 19 0.82 -9.32 3.24
N LYS A 20 -0.26 -9.26 4.04
CA LYS A 20 -0.20 -9.49 5.49
C LYS A 20 0.28 -10.89 5.83
N ASP A 21 -0.24 -11.92 5.16
CA ASP A 21 0.15 -13.32 5.35
C ASP A 21 1.63 -13.54 4.97
N ALA A 22 2.14 -12.77 4.01
CA ALA A 22 3.56 -12.75 3.66
C ALA A 22 4.43 -12.01 4.68
N GLY A 23 3.85 -11.38 5.70
CA GLY A 23 4.52 -10.64 6.77
C GLY A 23 4.71 -9.14 6.52
N VAL A 24 4.05 -8.57 5.51
CA VAL A 24 4.13 -7.12 5.25
C VAL A 24 3.32 -6.37 6.29
N ARG A 25 3.98 -5.49 7.05
CA ARG A 25 3.34 -4.65 8.07
C ARG A 25 3.44 -3.16 7.76
N LEU A 26 4.39 -2.73 6.92
CA LEU A 26 4.56 -1.33 6.54
C LEU A 26 4.06 -1.09 5.10
N PHE A 27 3.12 -0.16 4.96
CA PHE A 27 2.52 0.22 3.68
C PHE A 27 2.77 1.71 3.45
N SER A 28 3.59 2.06 2.48
CA SER A 28 3.84 3.45 2.10
C SER A 28 3.16 3.77 0.77
N PHE A 29 2.59 4.96 0.61
CA PHE A 29 1.80 5.29 -0.59
C PHE A 29 1.73 6.76 -0.95
N ILE A 30 1.56 7.03 -2.24
CA ILE A 30 0.96 8.27 -2.74
C ILE A 30 -0.53 7.99 -3.05
N PRO A 31 -1.45 8.95 -2.84
CA PRO A 31 -2.86 8.78 -3.19
C PRO A 31 -3.05 8.46 -4.67
N ASP A 32 -3.64 7.30 -4.95
CA ASP A 32 -4.00 6.80 -6.28
C ASP A 32 -5.28 5.98 -6.18
N ALA A 33 -6.21 6.15 -7.14
CA ALA A 33 -7.52 5.50 -7.10
C ALA A 33 -7.43 3.97 -7.12
N GLY A 34 -6.40 3.40 -7.76
CA GLY A 34 -6.16 1.96 -7.80
C GLY A 34 -5.69 1.37 -6.48
N ASN A 35 -5.00 2.16 -5.65
CA ASN A 35 -4.46 1.72 -4.36
C ASN A 35 -5.25 2.23 -3.14
N ALA A 36 -6.20 3.15 -3.34
CA ALA A 36 -6.98 3.78 -2.26
C ALA A 36 -7.61 2.75 -1.31
N ARG A 37 -8.15 1.66 -1.85
CA ARG A 37 -8.78 0.65 -1.00
C ARG A 37 -7.79 -0.10 -0.11
N ILE A 38 -6.58 -0.37 -0.61
CA ILE A 38 -5.54 -1.06 0.16
C ILE A 38 -4.99 -0.13 1.25
N SER A 39 -4.81 1.17 0.96
CA SER A 39 -4.35 2.12 1.96
C SER A 39 -5.38 2.35 3.07
N GLU A 40 -6.69 2.35 2.77
CA GLU A 40 -7.76 2.33 3.78
C GLU A 40 -7.68 1.09 4.67
N MET A 41 -7.60 -0.11 4.09
CA MET A 41 -7.49 -1.35 4.87
C MET A 41 -6.24 -1.38 5.75
N ALA A 42 -5.09 -0.90 5.25
CA ALA A 42 -3.86 -0.77 6.02
C ALA A 42 -3.90 0.35 7.07
N TYR A 43 -4.78 1.34 6.92
CA TYR A 43 -4.98 2.37 7.93
C TYR A 43 -5.86 1.87 9.08
N ASP A 44 -6.89 1.07 8.76
CA ASP A 44 -7.84 0.54 9.74
C ASP A 44 -7.35 -0.71 10.48
N ASP A 45 -6.31 -1.38 9.98
CA ASP A 45 -5.78 -2.62 10.56
C ASP A 45 -4.69 -2.36 11.61
N ASN A 46 -4.97 -2.75 12.86
CA ASN A 46 -4.11 -2.53 14.03
C ASN A 46 -2.73 -3.21 13.97
N GLU A 47 -2.52 -4.16 13.06
CA GLU A 47 -1.23 -4.82 12.92
C GLU A 47 -0.38 -4.23 11.79
N THR A 48 -0.90 -3.23 11.07
CA THR A 48 -0.21 -2.59 9.95
C THR A 48 0.02 -1.12 10.21
N ARG A 49 0.96 -0.53 9.46
CA ARG A 49 1.27 0.89 9.48
C ARG A 49 1.16 1.45 8.07
N CYS A 50 0.19 2.33 7.86
CA CYS A 50 0.03 3.08 6.62
C CYS A 50 0.72 4.46 6.71
N VAL A 51 1.59 4.76 5.75
CA VAL A 51 2.38 6.01 5.69
C VAL A 51 2.11 6.72 4.37
N LEU A 52 1.50 7.89 4.46
CA LEU A 52 1.34 8.80 3.32
C LEU A 52 2.68 9.42 2.95
N LEU A 53 3.03 9.35 1.67
CA LEU A 53 4.23 9.92 1.08
C LEU A 53 3.94 11.22 0.35
N THR A 54 4.94 12.10 0.31
CA THR A 54 4.93 13.31 -0.52
C THR A 54 5.50 13.02 -1.90
N THR A 55 6.49 12.13 -2.01
CA THR A 55 7.05 11.64 -3.28
C THR A 55 7.28 10.11 -3.26
N GLU A 56 7.39 9.46 -4.42
CA GLU A 56 7.49 7.99 -4.47
C GLU A 56 8.85 7.51 -3.95
N GLU A 57 9.90 8.30 -4.13
CA GLU A 57 11.27 8.00 -3.70
C GLU A 57 11.39 7.89 -2.17
N GLU A 58 10.56 8.61 -1.40
CA GLU A 58 10.48 8.48 0.05
C GLU A 58 10.09 7.05 0.46
N GLY A 59 9.25 6.39 -0.35
CA GLY A 59 8.84 5.01 -0.15
C GLY A 59 10.02 4.04 -0.20
N ILE A 60 11.02 4.31 -1.04
CA ILE A 60 12.24 3.51 -1.14
C ILE A 60 13.08 3.63 0.13
N ALA A 61 13.22 4.83 0.68
CA ALA A 61 13.95 5.04 1.94
C ALA A 61 13.27 4.31 3.12
N LEU A 62 11.94 4.35 3.19
CA LEU A 62 11.17 3.59 4.18
C LEU A 62 11.33 2.08 4.01
N ALA A 63 11.28 1.59 2.77
CA ALA A 63 11.42 0.18 2.49
C ALA A 63 12.82 -0.34 2.86
N ALA A 64 13.86 0.42 2.54
CA ALA A 64 15.23 0.11 2.94
C ALA A 64 15.38 0.10 4.46
N GLY A 65 14.76 1.05 5.17
CA GLY A 65 14.75 1.08 6.63
C GLY A 65 14.07 -0.15 7.26
N ALA A 66 12.95 -0.61 6.69
CA ALA A 66 12.27 -1.82 7.13
C ALA A 66 13.14 -3.07 6.91
N ASP A 67 13.77 -3.19 5.74
CA ASP A 67 14.65 -4.31 5.43
C ASP A 67 15.87 -4.39 6.37
N LEU A 68 16.46 -3.24 6.73
CA LEU A 68 17.58 -3.17 7.68
C LEU A 68 17.28 -3.78 9.05
N VAL A 69 16.01 -3.84 9.46
CA VAL A 69 15.57 -4.46 10.71
C VAL A 69 14.89 -5.83 10.52
N GLY A 70 14.94 -6.38 9.30
CA GLY A 70 14.35 -7.67 8.94
C GLY A 70 12.83 -7.65 8.75
N GLU A 71 12.24 -6.46 8.62
CA GLU A 71 10.81 -6.27 8.41
C GLU A 71 10.47 -6.14 6.94
N LYS A 72 9.22 -6.47 6.58
CA LYS A 72 8.73 -6.37 5.20
C LYS A 72 7.81 -5.17 5.00
N SER A 73 7.98 -4.52 3.86
CA SER A 73 7.19 -3.36 3.46
C SER A 73 6.69 -3.48 2.02
N VAL A 74 5.70 -2.67 1.67
CA VAL A 74 5.29 -2.44 0.29
C VAL A 74 5.25 -0.94 0.01
N VAL A 75 5.70 -0.56 -1.20
CA VAL A 75 5.59 0.80 -1.73
C VAL A 75 4.50 0.80 -2.79
N MET A 76 3.41 1.51 -2.52
CA MET A 76 2.26 1.65 -3.40
C MET A 76 2.44 2.92 -4.25
N MET A 77 2.92 2.72 -5.48
CA MET A 77 3.18 3.78 -6.45
C MET A 77 1.89 4.18 -7.18
N GLN A 78 1.79 5.45 -7.58
CA GLN A 78 0.66 5.92 -8.38
C GLN A 78 0.73 5.38 -9.81
N SER A 79 -0.43 5.04 -10.37
CA SER A 79 -0.51 4.36 -11.66
C SER A 79 -0.48 5.32 -12.87
N SER A 80 -0.80 6.61 -12.66
CA SER A 80 -1.00 7.59 -13.72
C SER A 80 0.29 8.17 -14.33
N GLY A 81 1.46 7.91 -13.73
CA GLY A 81 2.76 8.32 -14.26
C GLY A 81 3.04 9.84 -14.24
N VAL A 82 2.20 10.64 -13.58
CA VAL A 82 2.39 12.09 -13.43
C VAL A 82 3.12 12.47 -12.13
N GLY A 83 3.24 11.53 -11.19
CA GLY A 83 4.20 11.54 -10.08
C GLY A 83 5.15 10.38 -10.30
N ASN A 84 6.44 10.66 -10.45
CA ASN A 84 7.43 9.72 -10.96
C ASN A 84 7.91 8.72 -9.89
N CYS A 85 8.30 7.53 -10.36
CA CYS A 85 9.49 6.80 -9.92
C CYS A 85 10.21 6.31 -11.19
N PRO A 86 11.29 6.97 -11.65
CA PRO A 86 11.99 6.62 -12.88
C PRO A 86 13.23 5.75 -12.59
N ASN A 87 13.11 4.76 -11.69
CA ASN A 87 14.25 3.97 -11.18
C ASN A 87 15.28 3.60 -12.26
#